data_AF-A0A0C1EBN4-F1
#
_entry.id   AF-A0A0C1EBN4-F1
#
_cell.length_a   1.000
_cell.length_b   1.000
_cell.length_c   1.000
_cell.angle_alpha   90.00
_cell.angle_beta   90.00
_cell.angle_gamma   90.00
#
_symmetry.space_group_name_H-M   'P 1'
#
loop_
_entity.id
_entity.type
_entity.pdbx_description
1 polymer ?
#
loop_
_entity_poly.entity_id
_entity_poly.type
_entity_poly.pdbx_seq_one_letter_code
_entity_poly.pdbx_strand_id
1 'polypeptide(L)'
;MIMTPLSFNKAISFNSGMSVAFFDAYFSFSGRKYRVIAPCTVNGINGHHVEEIQVKQSIPLNILKVASFITGVVPLIMFVGKLIGRHKHAFFINQPVTPSKPQVKPQKKAAHKVVVLAANPQKIQERTAAIEHFKNNALCIFNNKAGAEKTFDLTLDEQQKIILEKINWDNPRALEGGKVVRGGCNRVFFLDCMPHVVFKPMDDFQKAQEYIDVVERAREVVNKKNLYTIRIPATDVIEVNERCVIIQEKMDLFAGSYAGQKGMHAYCWNDPELREYTKIVYSHLLTFISTTNFGDVKYDNIPFTREGQIALIDLDETSLVGGLLRGAAGKNNGFFNSIPLDMMDYYCEEAKSQLDGKSYQALNAEIPKIKNRLNRKIVKREAYLKYLSSHEIEEATQKINPDLPVIFADACRQQIAKAMVELLNDELEKTDNYALSEGRTIELRANIGDPLTAQVQNVWKSHHGKALLYNKLCNPDDPTPLFETVISEVATALINAGFIHRYKIIPHYHYAKIAC
;
A
#
# COMPACT_ATOMS: atom_id res chain seq x y z
N MET A 1 -46.01 0.97 32.15
CA MET A 1 -44.70 1.41 31.62
C MET A 1 -43.79 0.20 31.72
N ILE A 2 -43.43 -0.41 30.58
CA ILE A 2 -42.68 -1.67 30.52
C ILE A 2 -41.21 -1.35 30.81
N MET A 3 -40.69 -1.83 31.95
CA MET A 3 -39.28 -1.66 32.32
C MET A 3 -38.46 -2.80 31.71
N THR A 4 -37.61 -2.46 30.74
CA THR A 4 -36.66 -3.41 30.14
C THR A 4 -35.39 -3.46 31.00
N PRO A 5 -34.99 -4.63 31.53
CA PRO A 5 -33.76 -4.75 32.31
C PRO A 5 -32.53 -4.71 31.39
N LEU A 6 -31.56 -3.85 31.72
CA LEU A 6 -30.22 -3.90 31.13
C LEU A 6 -29.41 -4.98 31.86
N SER A 7 -29.19 -6.13 31.22
CA SER A 7 -28.28 -7.15 31.74
C SER A 7 -26.83 -6.80 31.37
N PHE A 8 -26.05 -6.32 32.33
CA PHE A 8 -24.59 -6.27 32.19
C PHE A 8 -24.01 -7.66 32.43
N ASN A 9 -23.56 -8.33 31.37
CA ASN A 9 -22.91 -9.65 31.43
C ASN A 9 -21.46 -9.57 31.94
N LYS A 10 -21.25 -9.05 33.15
CA LYS A 10 -20.00 -9.28 33.91
C LYS A 10 -20.23 -8.99 35.39
N ALA A 11 -20.13 -10.03 36.22
CA ALA A 11 -20.00 -9.88 37.66
C ALA A 11 -18.65 -9.21 37.96
N ILE A 12 -18.65 -7.99 38.47
CA ILE A 12 -17.48 -7.36 39.06
C ILE A 12 -17.65 -7.51 40.57
N SER A 13 -17.04 -8.55 41.14
CA SER A 13 -16.86 -8.61 42.59
C SER A 13 -15.56 -7.91 42.95
N PHE A 14 -15.63 -6.76 43.61
CA PHE A 14 -14.48 -6.23 44.34
C PHE A 14 -14.90 -5.72 45.72
N ASN A 15 -14.42 -6.44 46.73
CA ASN A 15 -14.27 -5.96 48.10
C ASN A 15 -13.15 -4.91 48.11
N SER A 16 -13.46 -3.64 47.90
CA SER A 16 -12.58 -2.53 48.27
C SER A 16 -13.37 -1.22 48.26
N GLY A 17 -13.34 -0.52 49.40
CA GLY A 17 -14.23 0.57 49.77
C GLY A 17 -14.15 1.87 48.96
N MET A 18 -14.82 2.89 49.51
CA MET A 18 -15.18 4.22 48.96
C MET A 18 -14.26 4.92 47.95
N SER A 19 -12.98 4.57 47.83
CA SER A 19 -12.04 5.17 46.88
C SER A 19 -12.32 4.81 45.42
N VAL A 20 -12.81 3.60 45.11
CA VAL A 20 -13.16 3.18 43.74
C VAL A 20 -14.43 3.88 43.25
N ALA A 21 -15.42 4.05 44.13
CA ALA A 21 -16.66 4.76 43.81
C ALA A 21 -16.42 6.25 43.47
N PHE A 22 -15.44 6.88 44.12
CA PHE A 22 -15.01 8.24 43.79
C PHE A 22 -14.25 8.29 42.46
N PHE A 23 -13.45 7.27 42.15
CA PHE A 23 -12.71 7.14 40.90
C PHE A 23 -13.67 6.95 39.71
N ASP A 24 -14.61 6.02 39.80
CA ASP A 24 -15.62 5.79 38.75
C ASP A 24 -16.57 6.99 38.57
N ALA A 25 -16.93 7.69 39.65
CA ALA A 25 -17.70 8.93 39.57
C ALA A 25 -16.93 10.09 38.92
N TYR A 26 -15.59 10.09 39.01
CA TYR A 26 -14.75 11.08 38.35
C TYR A 26 -14.63 10.80 36.85
N PHE A 27 -14.53 9.52 36.45
CA PHE A 27 -14.33 9.06 35.06
C PHE A 27 -15.62 8.74 34.27
N SER A 28 -16.79 8.71 34.91
CA SER A 28 -18.07 8.61 34.19
C SER A 28 -18.41 9.94 33.49
N PHE A 29 -18.28 9.97 32.16
CA PHE A 29 -18.74 11.10 31.34
C PHE A 29 -20.26 11.07 31.09
N SER A 30 -20.91 9.94 31.32
CA SER A 30 -22.37 9.84 31.29
C SER A 30 -22.95 10.39 32.60
N GLY A 31 -23.68 11.50 32.55
CA GLY A 31 -24.33 12.12 33.73
C GLY A 31 -25.47 11.32 34.37
N ARG A 32 -25.58 10.03 34.04
CA ARG A 32 -26.68 9.18 34.46
C ARG A 32 -26.30 8.52 35.77
N LYS A 33 -27.03 8.84 36.84
CA LYS A 33 -26.94 8.15 38.12
C LYS A 33 -28.10 7.16 38.21
N TYR A 34 -27.87 5.96 38.72
CA TYR A 34 -28.93 4.98 38.93
C TYR A 34 -29.07 4.64 40.42
N ARG A 35 -30.30 4.50 40.91
CA ARG A 35 -30.62 4.08 42.29
C ARG A 35 -31.11 2.64 42.27
N VAL A 36 -30.51 1.79 43.10
CA VAL A 36 -30.96 0.40 43.28
C VAL A 36 -32.29 0.39 44.04
N ILE A 37 -33.30 -0.27 43.47
CA ILE A 37 -34.66 -0.36 44.04
C ILE A 37 -34.88 -1.71 44.72
N ALA A 38 -34.44 -2.82 44.10
CA ALA A 38 -34.63 -4.17 44.65
C ALA A 38 -33.66 -5.19 44.03
N PRO A 39 -33.27 -6.25 44.74
CA PRO A 39 -32.61 -7.41 44.13
C PRO A 39 -33.60 -8.20 43.24
N CYS A 40 -33.11 -8.79 42.15
CA CYS A 40 -33.89 -9.65 41.27
C CYS A 40 -33.02 -10.77 40.67
N THR A 41 -33.64 -11.83 40.17
CA THR A 41 -32.93 -12.93 39.51
C THR A 41 -33.48 -13.10 38.11
N VAL A 42 -32.64 -12.92 37.09
CA VAL A 42 -33.02 -13.09 35.68
C VAL A 42 -32.12 -14.15 35.08
N ASN A 43 -32.71 -15.20 34.48
CA ASN A 43 -31.99 -16.34 33.90
C ASN A 43 -30.98 -17.00 34.86
N GLY A 44 -31.35 -17.15 36.14
CA GLY A 44 -30.50 -17.78 37.15
C GLY A 44 -29.35 -16.92 37.69
N ILE A 45 -29.24 -15.66 37.23
CA ILE A 45 -28.21 -14.71 37.68
C ILE A 45 -28.84 -13.68 38.61
N ASN A 46 -28.29 -13.56 39.82
CA ASN A 46 -28.70 -12.54 40.79
C ASN A 46 -28.21 -11.16 40.34
N GLY A 47 -29.13 -10.21 40.28
CA GLY A 47 -28.91 -8.82 39.90
C GLY A 47 -29.76 -7.87 40.73
N HIS A 48 -29.84 -6.62 40.29
CA HIS A 48 -30.59 -5.56 40.97
C HIS A 48 -31.40 -4.73 39.95
N HIS A 49 -32.66 -4.47 40.25
CA HIS A 49 -33.46 -3.45 39.57
C HIS A 49 -32.94 -2.05 39.95
N VAL A 50 -32.75 -1.20 38.94
CA VAL A 50 -32.24 0.16 39.11
C VAL A 50 -33.14 1.20 38.42
N GLU A 51 -33.30 2.36 39.03
CA GLU A 51 -34.00 3.53 38.48
C GLU A 51 -33.00 4.61 38.05
N GLU A 52 -33.18 5.22 36.88
CA GLU A 52 -32.33 6.33 36.43
C GLU A 52 -32.75 7.65 37.09
N ILE A 53 -31.85 8.25 37.87
CA ILE A 53 -31.99 9.62 38.40
C ILE A 53 -31.38 10.58 37.37
N GLN A 54 -32.23 11.34 36.68
CA GLN A 54 -31.77 12.44 35.83
C GLN A 54 -31.33 13.63 36.68
N VAL A 55 -30.03 13.88 36.75
CA VAL A 55 -29.47 15.11 37.33
C VAL A 55 -29.00 16.00 36.19
N LYS A 56 -29.50 17.24 36.15
CA LYS A 56 -29.13 18.24 35.13
C LYS A 56 -27.63 18.54 35.24
N GLN A 57 -26.84 18.12 34.25
CA GLN A 57 -25.38 18.30 34.27
C GLN A 57 -25.01 19.77 34.05
N SER A 58 -24.08 20.29 34.86
CA SER A 58 -23.50 21.62 34.66
C SER A 58 -22.33 21.54 33.65
N ILE A 59 -22.56 22.11 32.46
CA ILE A 59 -21.59 22.21 31.35
C ILE A 59 -20.19 22.71 31.79
N PRO A 60 -20.05 23.69 32.71
CA PRO A 60 -18.75 24.18 33.15
C PRO A 60 -17.90 23.12 33.88
N LEU A 61 -18.54 22.20 34.62
CA LEU A 61 -17.83 21.18 35.40
C LEU A 61 -17.23 20.09 34.50
N ASN A 62 -17.89 19.75 33.39
CA ASN A 62 -17.36 18.81 32.40
C ASN A 62 -16.16 19.40 31.65
N ILE A 63 -16.18 20.70 31.33
CA ILE A 63 -15.04 21.39 30.71
C ILE A 63 -13.83 21.37 31.67
N LEU A 64 -14.04 21.62 32.97
CA LEU A 64 -12.97 21.53 33.96
C LEU A 64 -12.40 20.11 34.11
N LYS A 65 -13.25 19.07 34.08
CA LYS A 65 -12.82 17.67 34.11
C LYS A 65 -11.98 17.29 32.89
N VAL A 66 -12.37 17.74 31.69
CA VAL A 66 -11.60 17.53 30.45
C VAL A 66 -10.26 18.27 30.50
N ALA A 67 -10.23 19.51 31.00
CA ALA A 67 -8.99 20.25 31.17
C ALA A 67 -8.03 19.58 32.18
N SER A 68 -8.56 19.04 33.29
CA SER A 68 -7.79 18.26 34.28
C SER A 68 -7.26 16.95 33.69
N PHE A 69 -8.04 16.27 32.83
CA PHE A 69 -7.61 15.06 32.14
C PHE A 69 -6.45 15.31 31.18
N ILE A 70 -6.51 16.41 30.40
CA ILE A 70 -5.44 16.81 29.47
C ILE A 70 -4.17 17.25 30.22
N THR A 71 -4.30 17.84 31.42
CA THR A 71 -3.13 18.32 32.20
C THR A 71 -2.53 17.28 33.13
N GLY A 72 -3.27 16.23 33.54
CA GLY A 72 -2.77 15.20 34.46
C GLY A 72 -2.46 13.86 33.78
N VAL A 73 -3.40 13.31 33.02
CA VAL A 73 -3.31 11.94 32.49
C VAL A 73 -2.48 11.89 31.22
N VAL A 74 -2.62 12.88 30.31
CA VAL A 74 -1.81 12.93 29.08
C VAL A 74 -0.31 13.07 29.39
N PRO A 75 0.14 13.94 30.32
CA PRO A 75 1.55 14.00 30.70
C PRO A 75 2.03 12.71 31.37
N LEU A 76 1.20 12.03 32.14
CA LEU A 76 1.54 10.74 32.75
C LEU A 76 1.70 9.64 31.68
N ILE A 77 0.79 9.58 30.69
CA ILE A 77 0.89 8.66 29.55
C ILE A 77 2.12 9.00 28.69
N MET A 78 2.39 10.28 28.46
CA MET A 78 3.60 10.72 27.76
C MET A 78 4.87 10.40 28.57
N PHE A 79 4.85 10.51 29.90
CA PHE A 79 5.97 10.18 30.78
C PHE A 79 6.22 8.67 30.83
N VAL A 80 5.18 7.85 30.96
CA VAL A 80 5.25 6.39 30.86
C VAL A 80 5.70 5.98 29.46
N GLY A 81 5.17 6.60 28.40
CA GLY A 81 5.61 6.40 27.02
C GLY A 81 7.08 6.79 26.81
N LYS A 82 7.56 7.85 27.47
CA LYS A 82 8.95 8.30 27.43
C LYS A 82 9.87 7.40 28.26
N LEU A 83 9.39 6.83 29.36
CA LEU A 83 10.09 5.82 30.16
C LEU A 83 10.20 4.50 29.39
N ILE A 84 9.11 4.02 28.79
CA ILE A 84 9.10 2.84 27.90
C ILE A 84 10.00 3.10 26.68
N GLY A 85 9.97 4.30 26.11
CA GLY A 85 10.85 4.72 25.02
C GLY A 85 12.32 4.73 25.42
N ARG A 86 12.66 5.20 26.63
CA ARG A 86 14.03 5.15 27.18
C ARG A 86 14.47 3.74 27.57
N HIS A 87 13.55 2.87 27.95
CA HIS A 87 13.86 1.49 28.31
C HIS A 87 14.04 0.60 27.07
N LYS A 88 13.36 0.91 25.97
CA LYS A 88 13.48 0.22 24.66
C LYS A 88 14.56 0.79 23.74
N HIS A 89 14.95 2.06 23.92
CA HIS A 89 16.01 2.70 23.15
C HIS A 89 17.13 3.17 24.08
N ALA A 90 18.23 2.41 24.12
CA ALA A 90 19.49 2.93 24.62
C ALA A 90 19.92 4.09 23.71
N PHE A 91 19.77 5.32 24.19
CA PHE A 91 20.36 6.48 23.53
C PHE A 91 21.86 6.46 23.82
N PHE A 92 22.64 6.04 22.84
CA PHE A 92 24.07 6.32 22.83
C PHE A 92 24.26 7.78 22.49
N ILE A 93 24.83 8.56 23.42
CA ILE A 93 25.50 9.80 23.03
C ILE A 93 26.70 9.32 22.20
N ASN A 94 26.70 9.66 20.90
CA ASN A 94 27.89 9.55 20.09
C ASN A 94 28.96 10.46 20.71
N GLN A 95 29.77 9.92 21.62
CA GLN A 95 31.14 10.39 21.68
C GLN A 95 31.75 10.13 20.29
N PRO A 96 32.56 11.05 19.74
CA PRO A 96 33.24 10.79 18.49
C PRO A 96 34.17 9.61 18.71
N VAL A 97 33.72 8.42 18.32
CA VAL A 97 34.56 7.24 18.28
C VAL A 97 35.40 7.42 17.02
N THR A 98 36.64 7.87 17.20
CA THR A 98 37.70 7.66 16.22
C THR A 98 37.65 6.20 15.80
N PRO A 99 37.45 5.88 14.51
CA PRO A 99 37.21 4.52 14.09
C PRO A 99 38.45 3.68 14.39
N SER A 100 38.36 2.80 15.39
CA SER A 100 39.26 1.65 15.47
C SER A 100 38.90 0.77 14.28
N LYS A 101 39.70 0.91 13.22
CA LYS A 101 39.69 0.00 12.07
C LYS A 101 39.68 -1.43 12.60
N PRO A 102 38.67 -2.26 12.28
CA PRO A 102 38.92 -3.69 12.23
C PRO A 102 40.09 -3.85 11.26
N GLN A 103 41.20 -4.43 11.71
CA GLN A 103 42.27 -4.85 10.80
C GLN A 103 41.71 -5.98 9.93
N VAL A 104 40.93 -5.61 8.92
CA VAL A 104 40.71 -6.43 7.75
C VAL A 104 42.05 -6.41 7.02
N LYS A 105 42.82 -7.49 7.15
CA LYS A 105 43.93 -7.74 6.23
C LYS A 105 43.36 -7.55 4.82
N PRO A 106 43.99 -6.72 3.97
CA PRO A 106 43.50 -6.50 2.63
C PRO A 106 43.57 -7.86 1.91
N GLN A 107 42.41 -8.51 1.77
CA GLN A 107 42.28 -9.56 0.79
C GLN A 107 42.58 -8.91 -0.54
N LYS A 108 43.64 -9.43 -1.20
CA LYS A 108 43.99 -9.12 -2.59
C LYS A 108 42.70 -9.00 -3.39
N LYS A 109 42.57 -7.92 -4.18
CA LYS A 109 41.47 -7.73 -5.13
C LYS A 109 41.27 -9.05 -5.90
N ALA A 110 40.26 -9.82 -5.51
CA ALA A 110 39.82 -10.98 -6.25
C ALA A 110 39.34 -10.48 -7.61
N ALA A 111 39.50 -11.32 -8.63
CA ALA A 111 38.97 -11.13 -9.97
C ALA A 111 37.56 -10.53 -9.93
N HIS A 112 37.21 -9.69 -10.92
CA HIS A 112 35.90 -9.02 -11.03
C HIS A 112 34.78 -9.92 -10.51
N LYS A 113 34.27 -9.59 -9.32
CA LYS A 113 33.24 -10.36 -8.67
C LYS A 113 31.96 -10.09 -9.44
N VAL A 114 31.54 -11.05 -10.25
CA VAL A 114 30.28 -11.00 -10.99
C VAL A 114 29.15 -10.93 -9.97
N VAL A 115 28.53 -9.76 -9.83
CA VAL A 115 27.46 -9.52 -8.85
C VAL A 115 26.10 -9.93 -9.38
N VAL A 116 25.89 -9.81 -10.69
CA VAL A 116 24.66 -10.19 -11.38
C VAL A 116 24.96 -11.12 -12.54
N LEU A 117 23.99 -11.97 -12.86
CA LEU A 117 24.04 -12.83 -14.05
C LEU A 117 23.51 -12.07 -15.26
N ALA A 118 23.87 -12.53 -16.45
CA ALA A 118 23.26 -12.06 -17.69
C ALA A 118 21.73 -12.28 -17.64
N ALA A 119 20.96 -11.33 -18.17
CA ALA A 119 19.53 -11.49 -18.30
C ALA A 119 19.19 -12.62 -19.29
N ASN A 120 18.04 -13.25 -19.08
CA ASN A 120 17.52 -14.24 -20.01
C ASN A 120 17.17 -13.54 -21.35
N PRO A 121 17.81 -13.89 -22.48
CA PRO A 121 17.58 -13.23 -23.77
C PRO A 121 16.13 -13.32 -24.25
N GLN A 122 15.45 -14.44 -23.99
CA GLN A 122 14.05 -14.61 -24.37
C GLN A 122 13.15 -13.62 -23.61
N LYS A 123 13.40 -13.43 -22.31
CA LYS A 123 12.65 -12.46 -21.49
C LYS A 123 12.90 -11.03 -21.93
N ILE A 124 14.14 -10.70 -22.32
CA ILE A 124 14.46 -9.39 -22.90
C ILE A 124 13.62 -9.19 -24.17
N GLN A 125 13.65 -10.16 -25.08
CA GLN A 125 12.91 -10.09 -26.35
C GLN A 125 11.39 -9.92 -26.14
N GLU A 126 10.79 -10.70 -25.23
CA GLU A 126 9.36 -10.60 -24.88
C GLU A 126 9.01 -9.21 -24.34
N ARG A 127 9.85 -8.65 -23.47
CA ARG A 127 9.65 -7.32 -22.87
C ARG A 127 9.83 -6.20 -23.89
N THR A 128 10.86 -6.29 -24.73
CA THR A 128 11.08 -5.34 -25.84
C THR A 128 9.89 -5.36 -26.80
N ALA A 129 9.41 -6.54 -27.19
CA ALA A 129 8.24 -6.67 -28.04
C ALA A 129 6.98 -6.06 -27.41
N ALA A 130 6.77 -6.26 -26.10
CA ALA A 130 5.65 -5.67 -25.38
C ALA A 130 5.73 -4.12 -25.36
N ILE A 131 6.91 -3.56 -25.07
CA ILE A 131 7.14 -2.11 -25.08
C ILE A 131 6.92 -1.52 -26.48
N GLU A 132 7.46 -2.16 -27.52
CA GLU A 132 7.29 -1.71 -28.91
C GLU A 132 5.83 -1.76 -29.34
N HIS A 133 5.09 -2.81 -28.97
CA HIS A 133 3.66 -2.88 -29.24
C HIS A 133 2.90 -1.73 -28.57
N PHE A 134 3.15 -1.50 -27.27
CA PHE A 134 2.56 -0.37 -26.54
C PHE A 134 2.91 0.97 -27.20
N LYS A 135 4.17 1.19 -27.55
CA LYS A 135 4.68 2.44 -28.12
C LYS A 135 4.00 2.75 -29.45
N ASN A 136 3.88 1.75 -30.33
CA ASN A 136 3.17 1.89 -31.59
C ASN A 136 1.70 2.27 -31.38
N ASN A 137 1.01 1.63 -30.44
CA ASN A 137 -0.40 1.93 -30.16
C ASN A 137 -0.57 3.32 -29.52
N ALA A 138 0.28 3.68 -28.56
CA ALA A 138 0.29 4.99 -27.91
C ALA A 138 0.51 6.13 -28.91
N LEU A 139 1.49 5.99 -29.81
CA LEU A 139 1.78 6.99 -30.84
C LEU A 139 0.68 7.04 -31.91
N CYS A 140 0.05 5.92 -32.24
CA CYS A 140 -1.11 5.88 -33.13
C CYS A 140 -2.28 6.69 -32.55
N ILE A 141 -2.61 6.48 -31.27
CA ILE A 141 -3.65 7.24 -30.56
C ILE A 141 -3.30 8.73 -30.51
N PHE A 142 -2.04 9.04 -30.21
CA PHE A 142 -1.55 10.41 -30.15
C PHE A 142 -1.70 11.16 -31.47
N ASN A 143 -1.22 10.55 -32.56
CA ASN A 143 -1.20 11.18 -33.88
C ASN A 143 -2.61 11.33 -34.47
N ASN A 144 -3.46 10.33 -34.26
CA ASN A 144 -4.83 10.34 -34.78
C ASN A 144 -5.81 11.12 -33.90
N LYS A 145 -5.40 11.46 -32.67
CA LYS A 145 -6.26 12.07 -31.64
C LYS A 145 -7.57 11.30 -31.46
N ALA A 146 -7.49 9.98 -31.63
CA ALA A 146 -8.62 9.08 -31.64
C ALA A 146 -8.38 8.00 -30.60
N GLY A 147 -9.10 8.10 -29.49
CA GLY A 147 -9.25 7.01 -28.54
C GLY A 147 -10.46 6.24 -28.98
N ALA A 148 -10.30 4.95 -29.29
CA ALA A 148 -11.47 4.14 -29.58
C ALA A 148 -12.28 4.02 -28.29
N GLU A 149 -13.39 4.75 -28.19
CA GLU A 149 -14.45 4.37 -27.27
C GLU A 149 -15.06 3.09 -27.84
N LYS A 150 -14.44 1.96 -27.51
CA LYS A 150 -14.99 0.65 -27.86
C LYS A 150 -16.22 0.47 -26.98
N THR A 151 -17.39 0.41 -27.60
CA THR A 151 -18.56 -0.14 -26.94
C THR A 151 -18.23 -1.57 -26.52
N PHE A 152 -18.22 -1.80 -25.21
CA PHE A 152 -17.98 -3.11 -24.63
C PHE A 152 -19.33 -3.64 -24.13
N ASP A 153 -19.73 -4.80 -24.64
CA ASP A 153 -20.98 -5.43 -24.25
C ASP A 153 -20.81 -6.14 -22.90
N LEU A 154 -21.63 -5.73 -21.92
CA LEU A 154 -21.69 -6.31 -20.58
C LEU A 154 -22.84 -7.32 -20.44
N THR A 155 -23.54 -7.63 -21.54
CA THR A 155 -24.65 -8.58 -21.53
C THR A 155 -24.14 -9.98 -21.18
N LEU A 156 -24.82 -10.64 -20.25
CA LEU A 156 -24.53 -12.01 -19.84
C LEU A 156 -25.48 -12.99 -20.52
N ASP A 157 -24.93 -14.12 -20.99
CA ASP A 157 -25.75 -15.26 -21.41
C ASP A 157 -26.33 -16.03 -20.21
N GLU A 158 -27.29 -16.93 -20.48
CA GLU A 158 -27.94 -17.67 -19.39
C GLU A 158 -27.01 -18.64 -18.64
N GLN A 159 -26.02 -19.22 -19.31
CA GLN A 159 -25.06 -20.09 -18.61
C GLN A 159 -24.20 -19.27 -17.65
N GLN A 160 -23.79 -18.07 -18.05
CA GLN A 160 -23.04 -17.14 -17.22
C GLN A 160 -23.84 -16.69 -16.00
N LYS A 161 -25.13 -16.36 -16.17
CA LYS A 161 -26.01 -16.02 -15.04
C LYS A 161 -26.15 -17.17 -14.05
N ILE A 162 -26.38 -18.40 -14.54
CA ILE A 162 -26.46 -19.61 -13.69
C ILE A 162 -25.16 -19.84 -12.91
N ILE A 163 -23.99 -19.52 -13.50
CA ILE A 163 -22.71 -19.61 -12.79
C ILE A 163 -22.65 -18.57 -11.66
N LEU A 164 -23.05 -17.32 -11.92
CA LEU A 164 -23.04 -16.26 -10.92
C LEU A 164 -23.96 -16.57 -9.73
N GLU A 165 -25.12 -17.18 -9.97
CA GLU A 165 -26.06 -17.60 -8.92
C GLU A 165 -25.49 -18.67 -7.99
N LYS A 166 -24.51 -19.46 -8.45
CA LYS A 166 -23.85 -20.49 -7.62
C LYS A 166 -22.71 -19.93 -6.76
N ILE A 167 -22.28 -18.70 -7.00
CA ILE A 167 -21.16 -18.10 -6.27
C ILE A 167 -21.61 -17.73 -4.86
N ASN A 168 -20.88 -18.23 -3.87
CA ASN A 168 -20.98 -17.73 -2.50
C ASN A 168 -20.14 -16.45 -2.34
N TRP A 169 -20.75 -15.30 -2.58
CA TRP A 169 -20.11 -13.98 -2.50
C TRP A 169 -19.56 -13.67 -1.09
N ASP A 170 -20.13 -14.26 -0.04
CA ASP A 170 -19.69 -14.07 1.36
C ASP A 170 -18.48 -14.96 1.72
N ASN A 171 -18.36 -16.13 1.10
CA ASN A 171 -17.28 -17.09 1.31
C ASN A 171 -16.46 -17.37 0.02
N PRO A 172 -15.57 -16.45 -0.37
CA PRO A 172 -14.83 -16.52 -1.63
C PRO A 172 -13.75 -17.63 -1.67
N ARG A 173 -13.49 -18.32 -0.55
CA ARG A 173 -12.47 -19.38 -0.47
C ARG A 173 -12.87 -20.66 -1.21
N ALA A 174 -14.14 -20.79 -1.59
CA ALA A 174 -14.70 -21.95 -2.27
C ALA A 174 -14.99 -21.70 -3.76
N LEU A 175 -14.45 -20.62 -4.35
CA LEU A 175 -14.70 -20.32 -5.76
C LEU A 175 -13.94 -21.31 -6.66
N GLU A 176 -14.67 -22.19 -7.34
CA GLU A 176 -14.16 -23.03 -8.43
C GLU A 176 -14.20 -22.26 -9.76
N GLY A 177 -13.15 -22.37 -10.58
CA GLY A 177 -13.09 -21.75 -11.91
C GLY A 177 -12.91 -20.22 -11.90
N GLY A 178 -12.20 -19.70 -10.90
CA GLY A 178 -11.87 -18.28 -10.83
C GLY A 178 -10.90 -17.93 -9.71
N LYS A 179 -10.67 -16.63 -9.53
CA LYS A 179 -9.85 -16.06 -8.45
C LYS A 179 -10.54 -14.87 -7.81
N VAL A 180 -10.33 -14.70 -6.52
CA VAL A 180 -10.80 -13.53 -5.77
C VAL A 180 -9.61 -12.73 -5.27
N VAL A 181 -9.58 -11.46 -5.64
CA VAL A 181 -8.58 -10.51 -5.15
C VAL A 181 -9.24 -9.61 -4.13
N ARG A 182 -8.57 -9.40 -2.98
CA ARG A 182 -9.06 -8.52 -1.92
C ARG A 182 -8.25 -7.22 -1.90
N GLY A 183 -8.94 -6.10 -2.09
CA GLY A 183 -8.40 -4.75 -1.93
C GLY A 183 -9.04 -4.07 -0.71
N GLY A 184 -8.36 -4.07 0.43
CA GLY A 184 -8.94 -3.55 1.68
C GLY A 184 -10.17 -4.34 2.12
N CYS A 185 -11.31 -3.65 2.29
CA CYS A 185 -12.60 -4.29 2.57
C CYS A 185 -13.25 -4.91 1.32
N ASN A 186 -12.88 -4.44 0.12
CA ASN A 186 -13.54 -4.80 -1.13
C ASN A 186 -12.98 -6.10 -1.72
N ARG A 187 -13.84 -6.83 -2.42
CA ARG A 187 -13.50 -8.08 -3.11
C ARG A 187 -13.78 -7.91 -4.59
N VAL A 188 -12.87 -8.39 -5.42
CA VAL A 188 -13.00 -8.41 -6.87
C VAL A 188 -12.88 -9.85 -7.34
N PHE A 189 -13.92 -10.33 -8.01
CA PHE A 189 -14.03 -11.68 -8.52
C PHE A 189 -13.66 -11.69 -10.00
N PHE A 190 -12.76 -12.60 -10.37
CA PHE A 190 -12.37 -12.88 -11.74
C PHE A 190 -12.79 -14.32 -12.03
N LEU A 191 -13.61 -14.53 -13.05
CA LEU A 191 -14.11 -15.84 -13.41
C LEU A 191 -13.45 -16.30 -14.71
N ASP A 192 -12.96 -17.54 -14.75
CA ASP A 192 -12.22 -18.06 -15.91
C ASP A 192 -13.13 -18.19 -17.13
N CYS A 193 -14.42 -18.46 -16.93
CA CYS A 193 -15.45 -18.50 -17.98
C CYS A 193 -15.84 -17.11 -18.52
N MET A 194 -15.47 -16.03 -17.83
CA MET A 194 -15.78 -14.64 -18.19
C MET A 194 -14.52 -13.76 -18.04
N PRO A 195 -13.45 -14.04 -18.81
CA PRO A 195 -12.12 -13.50 -18.55
C PRO A 195 -11.99 -12.00 -18.84
N HIS A 196 -12.97 -11.41 -19.54
CA HIS A 196 -13.00 -10.01 -19.99
C HIS A 196 -13.75 -9.06 -19.05
N VAL A 197 -14.36 -9.58 -17.98
CA VAL A 197 -15.07 -8.77 -16.97
C VAL A 197 -14.60 -9.12 -15.57
N VAL A 198 -14.85 -8.20 -14.64
CA VAL A 198 -14.67 -8.41 -13.21
C VAL A 198 -15.98 -8.12 -12.49
N PHE A 199 -16.20 -8.83 -11.39
CA PHE A 199 -17.40 -8.67 -10.57
C PHE A 199 -17.03 -8.12 -9.20
N LYS A 200 -17.75 -7.09 -8.75
CA LYS A 200 -17.55 -6.46 -7.44
C LYS A 200 -18.89 -6.51 -6.70
N PRO A 201 -19.07 -7.42 -5.73
CA PRO A 201 -20.29 -7.43 -4.94
C PRO A 201 -20.40 -6.15 -4.11
N MET A 202 -21.61 -5.61 -4.05
CA MET A 202 -21.92 -4.38 -3.32
C MET A 202 -22.88 -4.70 -2.17
N ASP A 203 -22.65 -4.05 -1.03
CA ASP A 203 -23.50 -4.22 0.16
C ASP A 203 -24.87 -3.53 0.01
N ASP A 204 -24.99 -2.57 -0.92
CA ASP A 204 -26.13 -1.67 -1.06
C ASP A 204 -26.32 -1.28 -2.54
N PHE A 205 -27.55 -1.44 -3.03
CA PHE A 205 -27.93 -1.06 -4.40
C PHE A 205 -27.77 0.44 -4.63
N GLN A 206 -28.08 1.27 -3.63
CA GLN A 206 -27.95 2.72 -3.77
C GLN A 206 -26.50 3.12 -4.04
N LYS A 207 -25.54 2.56 -3.28
CA LYS A 207 -24.11 2.80 -3.51
C LYS A 207 -23.62 2.29 -4.87
N ALA A 208 -24.16 1.16 -5.33
CA ALA A 208 -23.83 0.64 -6.66
C ALA A 208 -24.31 1.60 -7.75
N GLN A 209 -25.54 2.12 -7.63
CA GLN A 209 -26.08 3.12 -8.56
C GLN A 209 -25.29 4.43 -8.50
N GLU A 210 -24.92 4.92 -7.32
CA GLU A 210 -24.07 6.10 -7.15
C GLU A 210 -22.71 5.93 -7.87
N TYR A 211 -22.13 4.72 -7.84
CA TYR A 211 -20.92 4.40 -8.59
C TYR A 211 -21.14 4.43 -10.10
N ILE A 212 -22.25 3.88 -10.61
CA ILE A 212 -22.60 3.95 -12.04
C ILE A 212 -22.73 5.41 -12.48
N ASP A 213 -23.41 6.25 -11.71
CA ASP A 213 -23.57 7.67 -12.02
C ASP A 213 -22.22 8.40 -12.07
N VAL A 214 -21.26 8.03 -11.21
CA VAL A 214 -19.88 8.54 -11.28
C VAL A 214 -19.18 8.10 -12.57
N VAL A 215 -19.32 6.84 -12.94
CA VAL A 215 -18.70 6.27 -14.15
C VAL A 215 -19.27 6.90 -15.42
N GLU A 216 -20.59 7.06 -15.52
CA GLU A 216 -21.23 7.69 -16.69
C GLU A 216 -20.83 9.15 -16.83
N ARG A 217 -20.83 9.93 -15.73
CA ARG A 217 -20.29 11.30 -15.76
C ARG A 217 -18.82 11.35 -16.19
N ALA A 218 -18.02 10.37 -15.78
CA ALA A 218 -16.62 10.30 -16.20
C ALA A 218 -16.50 10.07 -17.72
N ARG A 219 -17.30 9.16 -18.31
CA ARG A 219 -17.35 8.94 -19.76
C ARG A 219 -17.81 10.18 -20.51
N GLU A 220 -18.88 10.83 -20.05
CA GLU A 220 -19.37 12.07 -20.63
C GLU A 220 -18.29 13.16 -20.68
N VAL A 221 -17.52 13.32 -19.58
CA VAL A 221 -16.41 14.28 -19.53
C VAL A 221 -15.32 13.91 -20.54
N VAL A 222 -14.91 12.63 -20.60
CA VAL A 222 -13.90 12.15 -21.56
C VAL A 222 -14.32 12.46 -22.99
N ASN A 223 -15.58 12.18 -23.36
CA ASN A 223 -16.09 12.41 -24.69
C ASN A 223 -16.23 13.90 -25.01
N LYS A 224 -16.87 14.68 -24.12
CA LYS A 224 -17.13 16.10 -24.34
C LYS A 224 -15.85 16.94 -24.42
N LYS A 225 -14.80 16.54 -23.68
CA LYS A 225 -13.50 17.24 -23.66
C LYS A 225 -12.49 16.63 -24.65
N ASN A 226 -12.87 15.60 -25.39
CA ASN A 226 -12.00 14.85 -26.30
C ASN A 226 -10.71 14.36 -25.62
N LEU A 227 -10.83 13.74 -24.43
CA LEU A 227 -9.71 13.22 -23.66
C LEU A 227 -9.27 11.85 -24.19
N TYR A 228 -8.88 11.77 -25.46
CA TYR A 228 -8.68 10.54 -26.22
C TYR A 228 -7.60 9.58 -25.68
N THR A 229 -6.76 10.01 -24.75
CA THR A 229 -5.76 9.16 -24.07
C THR A 229 -6.29 8.52 -22.78
N ILE A 230 -7.52 8.86 -22.37
CA ILE A 230 -8.18 8.35 -21.18
C ILE A 230 -9.25 7.35 -21.59
N ARG A 231 -9.34 6.24 -20.88
CA ARG A 231 -10.40 5.26 -21.02
C ARG A 231 -11.09 5.01 -19.67
N ILE A 232 -12.41 5.01 -19.68
CA ILE A 232 -13.22 4.62 -18.53
C ILE A 232 -13.80 3.22 -18.81
N PRO A 233 -13.55 2.21 -17.96
CA PRO A 233 -14.13 0.88 -18.16
C PRO A 233 -15.64 0.87 -18.28
N ALA A 234 -16.16 0.10 -19.24
CA ALA A 234 -17.57 -0.24 -19.28
C ALA A 234 -17.97 -0.82 -17.91
N THR A 235 -19.06 -0.34 -17.32
CA THR A 235 -19.49 -0.71 -15.97
C THR A 235 -21.01 -0.68 -15.95
N ASP A 236 -21.62 -1.70 -15.36
CA ASP A 236 -23.05 -1.79 -15.14
C ASP A 236 -23.33 -2.49 -13.80
N VAL A 237 -24.58 -2.48 -13.37
CA VAL A 237 -25.07 -3.18 -12.18
C VAL A 237 -25.99 -4.31 -12.61
N ILE A 238 -25.70 -5.50 -12.09
CA ILE A 238 -26.56 -6.67 -12.24
C ILE A 238 -27.07 -7.13 -10.87
N GLU A 239 -28.24 -7.74 -10.88
CA GLU A 239 -28.80 -8.40 -9.72
C GLU A 239 -28.57 -9.92 -9.82
N VAL A 240 -27.99 -10.51 -8.76
CA VAL A 240 -27.73 -11.95 -8.67
C VAL A 240 -28.17 -12.44 -7.29
N ASN A 241 -29.18 -13.32 -7.22
CA ASN A 241 -29.75 -13.80 -5.95
C ASN A 241 -30.10 -12.66 -4.97
N GLU A 242 -30.83 -11.64 -5.43
CA GLU A 242 -31.20 -10.45 -4.65
C GLU A 242 -30.00 -9.62 -4.15
N ARG A 243 -28.79 -9.88 -4.67
CA ARG A 243 -27.58 -9.10 -4.40
C ARG A 243 -27.23 -8.22 -5.56
N CYS A 244 -26.78 -7.01 -5.23
CA CYS A 244 -26.26 -6.07 -6.19
C CYS A 244 -24.78 -6.37 -6.48
N VAL A 245 -24.44 -6.56 -7.76
CA VAL A 245 -23.07 -6.82 -8.20
C VAL A 245 -22.73 -5.87 -9.33
N ILE A 246 -21.63 -5.15 -9.19
CA ILE A 246 -21.06 -4.39 -10.31
C ILE A 246 -20.38 -5.37 -11.26
N ILE A 247 -20.76 -5.34 -12.54
CA ILE A 247 -20.01 -5.94 -13.64
C ILE A 247 -19.20 -4.83 -14.32
N GLN A 248 -17.90 -5.06 -14.52
CA GLN A 248 -17.00 -4.06 -15.10
C GLN A 248 -16.06 -4.70 -16.12
N GLU A 249 -15.83 -4.02 -17.25
CA GLU A 249 -14.83 -4.38 -18.24
C GLU A 249 -13.45 -4.50 -17.55
N LYS A 250 -12.82 -5.65 -17.77
CA LYS A 250 -11.45 -5.89 -17.32
C LYS A 250 -10.48 -5.31 -18.35
N MET A 251 -9.86 -4.20 -17.98
CA MET A 251 -8.85 -3.56 -18.81
C MET A 251 -7.62 -4.45 -19.02
N ASP A 252 -7.13 -4.49 -20.27
CA ASP A 252 -5.85 -5.11 -20.60
C ASP A 252 -4.70 -4.18 -20.21
N LEU A 253 -4.29 -4.29 -18.95
CA LEU A 253 -3.25 -3.47 -18.36
C LEU A 253 -1.86 -3.92 -18.84
N PHE A 254 -0.97 -2.95 -19.07
CA PHE A 254 0.42 -3.24 -19.41
C PHE A 254 1.15 -3.97 -18.26
N ALA A 255 0.90 -3.54 -17.02
CA ALA A 255 1.42 -4.15 -15.80
C ALA A 255 0.31 -4.30 -14.74
N GLY A 256 0.32 -5.41 -14.00
CA GLY A 256 -0.72 -5.70 -12.99
C GLY A 256 -0.43 -5.15 -11.59
N SER A 257 0.74 -4.53 -11.38
CA SER A 257 1.20 -4.07 -10.07
C SER A 257 1.49 -2.57 -10.03
N TYR A 258 1.34 -1.95 -8.86
CA TYR A 258 1.72 -0.55 -8.60
C TYR A 258 3.15 -0.24 -9.07
N ALA A 259 4.10 -1.11 -8.75
CA ALA A 259 5.50 -0.94 -9.10
C ALA A 259 5.72 -1.01 -10.62
N GLY A 260 5.03 -1.93 -11.30
CA GLY A 260 5.11 -2.04 -12.75
C GLY A 260 4.48 -0.86 -13.47
N GLN A 261 3.31 -0.39 -13.01
CA GLN A 261 2.67 0.82 -13.55
C GLN A 261 3.54 2.06 -13.32
N LYS A 262 4.09 2.23 -12.12
CA LYS A 262 5.06 3.29 -11.83
C LYS A 262 6.29 3.22 -12.76
N GLY A 263 6.79 2.02 -13.03
CA GLY A 263 7.87 1.77 -13.98
C GLY A 263 7.49 2.19 -15.41
N MET A 264 6.29 1.85 -15.86
CA MET A 264 5.82 2.21 -17.21
C MET A 264 5.63 3.73 -17.37
N HIS A 265 5.03 4.39 -16.39
CA HIS A 265 4.93 5.86 -16.36
C HIS A 265 6.31 6.51 -16.43
N ALA A 266 7.30 6.00 -15.69
CA ALA A 266 8.66 6.49 -15.76
C ALA A 266 9.32 6.21 -17.12
N TYR A 267 9.07 5.05 -17.73
CA TYR A 267 9.55 4.72 -19.08
C TYR A 267 9.06 5.77 -20.08
N CYS A 268 7.75 6.02 -20.15
CA CYS A 268 7.15 6.97 -21.09
C CYS A 268 7.69 8.41 -20.94
N TRP A 269 7.96 8.85 -19.71
CA TRP A 269 8.55 10.18 -19.47
C TRP A 269 10.01 10.31 -19.92
N ASN A 270 10.77 9.21 -19.88
CA ASN A 270 12.20 9.19 -20.22
C ASN A 270 12.46 8.80 -21.69
N ASP A 271 11.50 8.17 -22.37
CA ASP A 271 11.58 7.83 -23.79
C ASP A 271 11.32 9.10 -24.64
N PRO A 272 12.27 9.53 -25.49
CA PRO A 272 12.12 10.76 -26.28
C PRO A 272 10.93 10.75 -27.24
N GLU A 273 10.55 9.59 -27.78
CA GLU A 273 9.44 9.48 -28.73
C GLU A 273 8.09 9.53 -28.01
N LEU A 274 8.01 8.97 -26.80
CA LEU A 274 6.79 8.98 -25.99
C LEU A 274 6.61 10.25 -25.15
N ARG A 275 7.62 11.11 -25.06
CA ARG A 275 7.59 12.24 -24.12
C ARG A 275 6.44 13.23 -24.38
N GLU A 276 6.23 13.64 -25.63
CA GLU A 276 5.11 14.54 -25.96
C GLU A 276 3.75 13.85 -25.82
N TYR A 277 3.65 12.56 -26.17
CA TYR A 277 2.45 11.76 -25.90
C TYR A 277 2.14 11.73 -24.40
N THR A 278 3.14 11.46 -23.56
CA THR A 278 2.99 11.37 -22.09
C THR A 278 2.57 12.70 -21.50
N LYS A 279 3.12 13.80 -22.03
CA LYS A 279 2.70 15.15 -21.67
C LYS A 279 1.20 15.34 -21.94
N ILE A 280 0.70 14.91 -23.10
CA ILE A 280 -0.74 14.97 -23.40
C ILE A 280 -1.57 14.03 -22.52
N VAL A 281 -1.11 12.82 -22.21
CA VAL A 281 -1.77 11.93 -21.24
C VAL A 281 -2.03 12.66 -19.92
N TYR A 282 -1.01 13.33 -19.39
CA TYR A 282 -1.12 14.04 -18.12
C TYR A 282 -1.89 15.36 -18.23
N SER A 283 -1.87 16.06 -19.37
CA SER A 283 -2.76 17.22 -19.60
C SER A 283 -4.23 16.79 -19.61
N HIS A 284 -4.56 15.70 -20.30
CA HIS A 284 -5.90 15.12 -20.25
C HIS A 284 -6.31 14.70 -18.84
N LEU A 285 -5.39 14.06 -18.09
CA LEU A 285 -5.65 13.67 -16.71
C LEU A 285 -5.90 14.89 -15.81
N LEU A 286 -5.15 15.99 -15.99
CA LEU A 286 -5.38 17.24 -15.28
C LEU A 286 -6.76 17.83 -15.61
N THR A 287 -7.15 17.84 -16.88
CA THR A 287 -8.49 18.28 -17.29
C THR A 287 -9.59 17.41 -16.72
N PHE A 288 -9.38 16.09 -16.69
CA PHE A 288 -10.32 15.17 -16.06
C PHE A 288 -10.47 15.46 -14.57
N ILE A 289 -9.36 15.56 -13.81
CA ILE A 289 -9.37 15.84 -12.37
C ILE A 289 -10.04 17.19 -12.09
N SER A 290 -9.68 18.25 -12.83
CA SER A 290 -10.26 19.59 -12.69
C SER A 290 -11.76 19.64 -12.95
N THR A 291 -12.29 18.75 -13.80
CA THR A 291 -13.70 18.72 -14.18
C THR A 291 -14.53 17.81 -13.27
N THR A 292 -13.98 16.67 -12.85
CA THR A 292 -14.70 15.60 -12.13
C THR A 292 -14.42 15.58 -10.63
N ASN A 293 -13.41 16.32 -10.17
CA ASN A 293 -12.86 16.25 -8.81
C ASN A 293 -12.26 14.88 -8.45
N PHE A 294 -11.84 14.08 -9.43
CA PHE A 294 -11.20 12.78 -9.17
C PHE A 294 -10.01 12.90 -8.20
N GLY A 295 -10.16 12.30 -7.02
CA GLY A 295 -9.29 12.50 -5.86
C GLY A 295 -8.27 11.39 -5.64
N ASP A 296 -8.54 10.16 -6.11
CA ASP A 296 -7.65 9.02 -5.88
C ASP A 296 -6.65 8.78 -7.01
N VAL A 297 -5.84 9.80 -7.29
CA VAL A 297 -4.78 9.70 -8.28
C VAL A 297 -3.62 8.88 -7.69
N LYS A 298 -3.45 7.65 -8.21
CA LYS A 298 -2.35 6.73 -7.89
C LYS A 298 -2.10 5.80 -9.07
N TYR A 299 -0.88 5.27 -9.24
CA TYR A 299 -0.54 4.42 -10.39
C TYR A 299 -1.43 3.18 -10.56
N ASP A 300 -2.04 2.67 -9.48
CA ASP A 300 -3.04 1.58 -9.56
C ASP A 300 -4.39 2.01 -10.17
N ASN A 301 -4.72 3.31 -10.08
CA ASN A 301 -5.98 3.90 -10.55
C ASN A 301 -5.81 4.70 -11.85
N ILE A 302 -4.58 4.93 -12.30
CA ILE A 302 -4.25 5.48 -13.62
C ILE A 302 -3.32 4.54 -14.44
N PRO A 303 -3.54 3.22 -14.46
CA PRO A 303 -2.65 2.29 -15.14
C PRO A 303 -2.68 2.52 -16.66
N PHE A 304 -1.52 2.37 -17.30
CA PHE A 304 -1.44 2.23 -18.73
C PHE A 304 -2.02 0.87 -19.17
N THR A 305 -2.85 0.91 -20.20
CA THR A 305 -3.30 -0.26 -20.96
C THR A 305 -2.25 -0.66 -21.99
N ARG A 306 -2.31 -1.89 -22.50
CA ARG A 306 -1.45 -2.32 -23.62
C ARG A 306 -1.65 -1.47 -24.88
N GLU A 307 -2.80 -0.82 -24.99
CA GLU A 307 -3.15 0.01 -26.13
C GLU A 307 -2.64 1.44 -26.05
N GLY A 308 -1.92 1.82 -25.00
CA GLY A 308 -1.40 3.19 -24.90
C GLY A 308 -2.45 4.21 -24.48
N GLN A 309 -3.43 3.82 -23.66
CA GLN A 309 -4.28 4.76 -22.92
C GLN A 309 -4.02 4.59 -21.43
N ILE A 310 -4.40 5.57 -20.61
CA ILE A 310 -4.60 5.32 -19.18
C ILE A 310 -6.06 4.90 -18.95
N ALA A 311 -6.25 3.80 -18.24
CA ALA A 311 -7.57 3.42 -17.75
C ALA A 311 -7.80 4.06 -16.38
N LEU A 312 -8.89 4.81 -16.19
CA LEU A 312 -9.24 5.31 -14.86
C LEU A 312 -10.12 4.30 -14.14
N ILE A 313 -9.62 3.81 -13.01
CA ILE A 313 -10.27 2.78 -12.18
C ILE A 313 -10.46 3.37 -10.78
N ASP A 314 -11.46 2.89 -10.04
CA ASP A 314 -11.66 3.26 -8.62
C ASP A 314 -11.94 4.77 -8.46
N LEU A 315 -13.03 5.23 -9.09
CA LEU A 315 -13.45 6.64 -9.19
C LEU A 315 -14.14 7.17 -7.91
N ASP A 316 -14.00 6.47 -6.78
CA ASP A 316 -14.88 6.59 -5.60
C ASP A 316 -14.50 7.76 -4.67
N GLU A 317 -13.29 8.33 -4.81
CA GLU A 317 -12.88 9.49 -4.01
C GLU A 317 -13.00 10.79 -4.82
N THR A 318 -13.85 11.72 -4.34
CA THR A 318 -13.98 13.07 -4.91
C THR A 318 -13.25 14.10 -4.04
N SER A 319 -12.09 14.54 -4.47
CA SER A 319 -11.36 15.66 -3.88
C SER A 319 -10.39 16.25 -4.90
N LEU A 320 -10.75 17.38 -5.51
CA LEU A 320 -9.92 18.07 -6.49
C LEU A 320 -8.49 18.33 -5.97
N VAL A 321 -8.39 19.04 -4.85
CA VAL A 321 -7.10 19.34 -4.21
C VAL A 321 -6.41 18.07 -3.71
N GLY A 322 -7.18 17.07 -3.26
CA GLY A 322 -6.68 15.74 -2.88
C GLY A 322 -5.99 15.04 -4.05
N GLY A 323 -6.66 14.94 -5.20
CA GLY A 323 -6.14 14.30 -6.42
C GLY A 323 -4.92 15.00 -6.98
N LEU A 324 -4.88 16.34 -6.90
CA LEU A 324 -3.72 17.10 -7.36
C LEU A 324 -2.50 16.93 -6.44
N LEU A 325 -2.69 16.86 -5.11
CA LEU A 325 -1.61 16.95 -4.14
C LEU A 325 -1.20 15.64 -3.46
N ARG A 326 -2.16 14.81 -3.05
CA ARG A 326 -1.97 13.72 -2.09
C ARG A 326 -2.37 12.35 -2.63
N GLY A 327 -3.46 12.23 -3.39
CA GLY A 327 -4.09 10.94 -3.70
C GLY A 327 -4.78 10.34 -2.46
N ALA A 328 -5.29 9.10 -2.54
CA ALA A 328 -5.99 8.48 -1.42
C ALA A 328 -5.16 8.33 -0.14
N ALA A 329 -5.88 8.27 0.98
CA ALA A 329 -5.35 8.06 2.33
C ALA A 329 -4.29 9.09 2.78
N GLY A 330 -4.26 10.28 2.16
CA GLY A 330 -3.36 11.38 2.53
C GLY A 330 -1.88 11.12 2.27
N LYS A 331 -1.56 10.15 1.41
CA LYS A 331 -0.19 9.87 0.96
C LYS A 331 0.28 11.00 0.00
N ASN A 332 1.49 10.90 -0.53
CA ASN A 332 2.08 11.95 -1.39
C ASN A 332 2.26 11.42 -2.82
N ASN A 333 1.16 10.99 -3.42
CA ASN A 333 1.11 10.29 -4.71
C ASN A 333 0.07 10.87 -5.69
N GLY A 334 -0.54 12.01 -5.37
CA GLY A 334 -1.41 12.74 -6.30
C GLY A 334 -0.67 13.23 -7.55
N PHE A 335 -1.42 13.78 -8.52
CA PHE A 335 -0.97 14.18 -9.86
C PHE A 335 0.43 14.84 -9.89
N PHE A 336 0.63 15.91 -9.10
CA PHE A 336 1.88 16.68 -9.12
C PHE A 336 3.08 15.93 -8.52
N ASN A 337 2.87 14.81 -7.80
CA ASN A 337 3.96 13.94 -7.34
C ASN A 337 4.35 12.86 -8.34
N SER A 338 3.57 12.73 -9.41
CA SER A 338 3.69 11.71 -10.44
C SER A 338 4.22 12.26 -11.77
N ILE A 339 4.44 13.56 -11.87
CA ILE A 339 5.10 14.23 -13.02
C ILE A 339 6.59 14.49 -12.74
N PRO A 340 7.42 14.57 -13.80
CA PRO A 340 8.80 15.04 -13.71
C PRO A 340 8.91 16.49 -13.21
N LEU A 341 10.03 16.82 -12.56
CA LEU A 341 10.25 18.15 -11.97
C LEU A 341 10.33 19.26 -13.04
N ASP A 342 10.92 18.96 -14.18
CA ASP A 342 11.06 19.84 -15.34
C ASP A 342 9.72 20.13 -16.04
N MET A 343 8.69 19.31 -15.81
CA MET A 343 7.33 19.53 -16.29
C MET A 343 6.44 20.29 -15.29
N MET A 344 6.95 20.58 -14.09
CA MET A 344 6.16 21.18 -13.02
C MET A 344 5.56 22.53 -13.41
N ASP A 345 6.36 23.41 -14.01
CA ASP A 345 5.91 24.77 -14.33
C ASP A 345 4.86 24.77 -15.44
N TYR A 346 5.01 23.88 -16.43
CA TYR A 346 4.01 23.66 -17.48
C TYR A 346 2.65 23.29 -16.87
N TYR A 347 2.59 22.28 -16.00
CA TYR A 347 1.33 21.85 -15.41
C TYR A 347 0.77 22.80 -14.36
N CYS A 348 1.61 23.62 -13.71
CA CYS A 348 1.12 24.69 -12.84
C CYS A 348 0.35 25.75 -13.64
N GLU A 349 0.89 26.19 -14.78
CA GLU A 349 0.19 27.14 -15.66
C GLU A 349 -1.06 26.51 -16.29
N GLU A 350 -0.98 25.24 -16.67
CA GLU A 350 -2.16 24.51 -17.17
C GLU A 350 -3.25 24.43 -16.10
N ALA A 351 -2.90 24.08 -14.87
CA ALA A 351 -3.85 24.01 -13.75
C ALA A 351 -4.46 25.37 -13.42
N LYS A 352 -3.67 26.46 -13.47
CA LYS A 352 -4.16 27.82 -13.25
C LYS A 352 -5.28 28.23 -14.21
N SER A 353 -5.23 27.73 -15.46
CA SER A 353 -6.26 28.01 -16.47
C SER A 353 -7.56 27.22 -16.27
N GLN A 354 -7.51 26.14 -15.49
CA GLN A 354 -8.62 25.18 -15.34
C GLN A 354 -9.28 25.24 -13.95
N LEU A 355 -8.54 25.69 -12.93
CA LEU A 355 -8.99 25.73 -11.55
C LEU A 355 -9.57 27.10 -11.19
N ASP A 356 -10.56 27.10 -10.29
CA ASP A 356 -10.98 28.33 -9.63
C ASP A 356 -9.84 28.93 -8.77
N GLY A 357 -9.91 30.23 -8.49
CA GLY A 357 -8.86 30.94 -7.77
C GLY A 357 -8.55 30.38 -6.38
N LYS A 358 -9.54 29.84 -5.66
CA LYS A 358 -9.36 29.26 -4.32
C LYS A 358 -8.65 27.90 -4.41
N SER A 359 -9.08 27.04 -5.34
CA SER A 359 -8.47 25.74 -5.59
C SER A 359 -7.02 25.89 -6.08
N TYR A 360 -6.77 26.83 -7.00
CA TYR A 360 -5.41 27.12 -7.46
C TYR A 360 -4.51 27.67 -6.35
N GLN A 361 -5.02 28.58 -5.50
CA GLN A 361 -4.25 29.11 -4.37
C GLN A 361 -3.85 27.99 -3.40
N ALA A 362 -4.75 27.05 -3.11
CA ALA A 362 -4.47 25.90 -2.26
C ALA A 362 -3.42 24.96 -2.87
N LEU A 363 -3.50 24.70 -4.18
CA LEU A 363 -2.48 23.96 -4.92
C LEU A 363 -1.12 24.67 -4.86
N ASN A 364 -1.08 25.95 -5.25
CA ASN A 364 0.15 26.73 -5.39
C ASN A 364 0.94 26.85 -4.07
N ALA A 365 0.24 26.91 -2.93
CA ALA A 365 0.86 26.91 -1.60
C ALA A 365 1.69 25.64 -1.31
N GLU A 366 1.37 24.51 -1.94
CA GLU A 366 2.03 23.22 -1.72
C GLU A 366 3.09 22.89 -2.79
N ILE A 367 3.10 23.58 -3.93
CA ILE A 367 4.07 23.38 -5.03
C ILE A 367 5.53 23.44 -4.56
N PRO A 368 5.99 24.40 -3.72
CA PRO A 368 7.38 24.41 -3.24
C PRO A 368 7.76 23.14 -2.46
N LYS A 369 6.84 22.59 -1.66
CA LYS A 369 7.05 21.34 -0.93
C LYS A 369 7.13 20.15 -1.89
N ILE A 370 6.29 20.13 -2.92
CA ILE A 370 6.31 19.09 -3.96
C ILE A 370 7.63 19.12 -4.74
N LYS A 371 8.06 20.30 -5.24
CA LYS A 371 9.35 20.47 -5.93
C LYS A 371 10.52 19.93 -5.09
N ASN A 372 10.55 20.26 -3.80
CA ASN A 372 11.54 19.74 -2.87
C ASN A 372 11.51 18.20 -2.74
N ARG A 373 10.32 17.58 -2.72
CA ARG A 373 10.19 16.12 -2.68
C ARG A 373 10.67 15.47 -3.96
N LEU A 374 10.31 16.02 -5.12
CA LEU A 374 10.75 15.52 -6.43
C LEU A 374 12.26 15.62 -6.58
N ASN A 375 12.86 16.74 -6.15
CA ASN A 375 14.32 16.90 -6.16
C ASN A 375 15.01 15.83 -5.29
N ARG A 376 14.47 15.52 -4.09
CA ARG A 376 14.98 14.40 -3.27
C ARG A 376 14.81 13.04 -3.94
N LYS A 377 13.76 12.83 -4.74
CA LYS A 377 13.59 11.60 -5.53
C LYS A 377 14.66 11.52 -6.63
N ILE A 378 14.96 12.62 -7.32
CA ILE A 378 16.01 12.71 -8.35
C ILE A 378 17.37 12.33 -7.75
N VAL A 379 17.78 12.96 -6.65
CA VAL A 379 19.06 12.63 -5.97
C VAL A 379 19.14 11.14 -5.59
N LYS A 380 18.04 10.56 -5.09
CA LYS A 380 17.99 9.13 -4.76
C LYS A 380 18.07 8.25 -6.01
N ARG A 381 17.44 8.66 -7.11
CA ARG A 381 17.49 7.97 -8.40
C ARG A 381 18.91 8.01 -8.97
N GLU A 382 19.59 9.15 -8.94
CA GLU A 382 20.99 9.26 -9.39
C GLU A 382 21.94 8.36 -8.60
N ALA A 383 21.79 8.33 -7.27
CA ALA A 383 22.58 7.42 -6.42
C ALA A 383 22.34 5.94 -6.78
N TYR A 384 21.09 5.59 -7.11
CA TYR A 384 20.74 4.23 -7.54
C TYR A 384 21.26 3.91 -8.94
N LEU A 385 21.17 4.83 -9.90
CA LEU A 385 21.73 4.64 -11.25
C LEU A 385 23.25 4.43 -11.22
N LYS A 386 23.97 5.12 -10.32
CA LYS A 386 25.41 4.87 -10.07
C LYS A 386 25.65 3.46 -9.53
N TYR A 387 24.77 2.99 -8.65
CA TYR A 387 24.82 1.61 -8.17
C TYR A 387 24.63 0.61 -9.33
N LEU A 388 23.61 0.79 -10.17
CA LEU A 388 23.37 -0.09 -11.34
C LEU A 388 24.60 -0.17 -12.26
N SER A 389 25.13 0.99 -12.65
CA SER A 389 26.28 1.09 -13.54
C SER A 389 27.55 0.44 -12.97
N SER A 390 27.80 0.60 -11.67
CA SER A 390 28.97 -0.01 -11.01
C SER A 390 28.87 -1.54 -10.84
N HIS A 391 27.69 -2.12 -11.08
CA HIS A 391 27.42 -3.55 -10.94
C HIS A 391 26.92 -4.19 -12.24
N GLU A 392 27.03 -3.50 -13.38
CA GLU A 392 26.65 -4.01 -14.71
C GLU A 392 25.20 -4.49 -14.78
N ILE A 393 24.31 -3.75 -14.12
CA ILE A 393 22.87 -3.99 -14.14
C ILE A 393 22.23 -3.13 -15.24
N GLU A 394 21.85 -3.79 -16.32
CA GLU A 394 21.25 -3.22 -17.53
C GLU A 394 19.80 -3.64 -17.73
N GLU A 395 19.35 -4.70 -17.04
CA GLU A 395 17.97 -5.21 -17.14
C GLU A 395 17.33 -5.44 -15.78
N ALA A 396 16.02 -5.15 -15.70
CA ALA A 396 15.26 -5.29 -14.45
C ALA A 396 15.18 -6.73 -13.94
N THR A 397 15.26 -7.71 -14.86
CA THR A 397 15.14 -9.14 -14.60
C THR A 397 16.49 -9.84 -14.38
N GLN A 398 17.63 -9.12 -14.45
CA GLN A 398 18.94 -9.71 -14.14
C GLN A 398 18.97 -10.23 -12.71
N LYS A 399 19.30 -11.52 -12.60
CA LYS A 399 19.44 -12.20 -11.31
C LYS A 399 20.72 -11.74 -10.60
N ILE A 400 20.67 -11.67 -9.28
CA ILE A 400 21.84 -11.60 -8.42
C ILE A 400 22.58 -12.94 -8.54
N ASN A 401 23.91 -12.90 -8.62
CA ASN A 401 24.70 -14.12 -8.70
C ASN A 401 24.55 -14.96 -7.40
N PRO A 402 24.02 -16.19 -7.47
CA PRO A 402 23.81 -17.04 -6.29
C PRO A 402 25.13 -17.57 -5.69
N ASP A 403 26.23 -17.54 -6.46
CA ASP A 403 27.57 -17.92 -6.01
C ASP A 403 28.18 -16.83 -5.12
N LEU A 404 27.55 -16.63 -3.96
CA LEU A 404 28.00 -15.66 -2.96
C LEU A 404 29.38 -16.08 -2.43
N PRO A 405 30.38 -15.18 -2.43
CA PRO A 405 31.58 -15.41 -1.65
C PRO A 405 31.23 -15.51 -0.17
N VAL A 406 32.18 -16.02 0.61
CA VAL A 406 32.06 -16.07 2.07
C VAL A 406 31.99 -14.63 2.60
N ILE A 407 30.79 -14.21 2.99
CA ILE A 407 30.51 -12.89 3.60
C ILE A 407 30.27 -13.04 5.12
N PHE A 408 30.02 -14.27 5.59
CA PHE A 408 29.98 -14.64 6.99
C PHE A 408 30.94 -15.80 7.27
N ALA A 409 31.67 -15.73 8.38
CA ALA A 409 32.40 -16.88 8.91
C ALA A 409 31.44 -17.95 9.50
N ASP A 410 30.26 -17.50 9.97
CA ASP A 410 29.19 -18.36 10.46
C ASP A 410 28.45 -19.03 9.29
N ALA A 411 28.52 -20.37 9.22
CA ALA A 411 27.91 -21.16 8.15
C ALA A 411 26.38 -20.99 8.10
N CYS A 412 25.73 -20.83 9.27
CA CYS A 412 24.29 -20.62 9.38
C CYS A 412 23.88 -19.32 8.65
N ARG A 413 24.49 -18.19 9.01
CA ARG A 413 24.23 -16.90 8.33
C ARG A 413 24.64 -16.89 6.87
N GLN A 414 25.70 -17.58 6.48
CA GLN A 414 26.06 -17.70 5.06
C GLN A 414 24.98 -18.43 4.26
N GLN A 415 24.39 -19.51 4.81
CA GLN A 415 23.27 -20.21 4.17
C GLN A 415 22.01 -19.35 4.12
N ILE A 416 21.70 -18.58 5.18
CA ILE A 416 20.58 -17.64 5.17
C ILE A 416 20.77 -16.57 4.09
N ALA A 417 21.99 -16.07 3.89
CA ALA A 417 22.29 -15.12 2.83
C ALA A 417 22.02 -15.69 1.44
N LYS A 418 22.41 -16.95 1.19
CA LYS A 418 22.11 -17.65 -0.07
C LYS A 418 20.61 -17.81 -0.29
N ALA A 419 19.89 -18.29 0.73
CA ALA A 419 18.44 -18.44 0.69
C ALA A 419 17.72 -17.12 0.40
N MET A 420 18.15 -16.02 1.04
CA MET A 420 17.63 -14.68 0.72
C MET A 420 17.87 -14.30 -0.75
N VAL A 421 19.06 -14.56 -1.29
CA VAL A 421 19.37 -14.25 -2.70
C VAL A 421 18.57 -15.11 -3.68
N GLU A 422 18.35 -16.39 -3.37
CA GLU A 422 17.47 -17.27 -4.16
C GLU A 422 16.04 -16.70 -4.21
N LEU A 423 15.48 -16.32 -3.06
CA LEU A 423 14.16 -15.70 -2.99
C LEU A 423 14.09 -14.36 -3.71
N LEU A 424 15.14 -13.54 -3.64
CA LEU A 424 15.23 -12.31 -4.42
C LEU A 424 15.22 -12.60 -5.92
N ASN A 425 15.97 -13.61 -6.36
CA ASN A 425 16.03 -13.99 -7.77
C ASN A 425 14.69 -14.50 -8.31
N ASP A 426 13.94 -15.26 -7.51
CA ASP A 426 12.60 -15.72 -7.87
C ASP A 426 11.64 -14.54 -8.08
N GLU A 427 11.77 -13.47 -7.29
CA GLU A 427 10.93 -12.28 -7.41
C GLU A 427 11.41 -11.32 -8.50
N LEU A 428 12.73 -11.17 -8.71
CA LEU A 428 13.30 -10.43 -9.85
C LEU A 428 12.81 -11.02 -11.17
N GLU A 429 12.71 -12.34 -11.23
CA GLU A 429 12.29 -13.04 -12.43
C GLU A 429 10.83 -12.80 -12.83
N LYS A 430 9.99 -12.41 -11.86
CA LYS A 430 8.57 -12.09 -12.02
C LYS A 430 8.30 -10.58 -12.08
N THR A 431 9.34 -9.75 -12.09
CA THR A 431 9.16 -8.29 -11.95
C THR A 431 8.57 -7.65 -13.21
N ASP A 432 7.50 -6.89 -13.01
CA ASP A 432 6.89 -6.03 -14.04
C ASP A 432 7.51 -4.63 -14.06
N ASN A 433 8.71 -4.41 -13.50
CA ASN A 433 9.34 -3.09 -13.57
C ASN A 433 9.98 -2.85 -14.95
N TYR A 434 9.47 -1.90 -15.73
CA TYR A 434 9.96 -1.55 -17.07
C TYR A 434 10.92 -0.35 -17.12
N ALA A 435 11.17 0.30 -15.98
CA ALA A 435 12.13 1.38 -15.88
C ALA A 435 13.10 1.11 -14.72
N LEU A 436 14.33 0.71 -15.05
CA LEU A 436 15.38 0.46 -14.06
C LEU A 436 15.58 1.65 -13.11
N SER A 437 15.40 2.87 -13.60
CA SER A 437 15.47 4.07 -12.78
C SER A 437 14.52 4.12 -11.57
N GLU A 438 13.42 3.36 -11.60
CA GLU A 438 12.47 3.28 -10.49
C GLU A 438 12.88 2.28 -9.41
N GLY A 439 13.91 1.48 -9.66
CA GLY A 439 14.50 0.55 -8.71
C GLY A 439 13.97 -0.88 -8.80
N ARG A 440 14.86 -1.87 -8.67
CA ARG A 440 14.52 -3.30 -8.55
C ARG A 440 14.17 -3.61 -7.10
N THR A 441 13.02 -3.10 -6.67
CA THR A 441 12.60 -3.20 -5.27
C THR A 441 11.67 -4.39 -5.07
N ILE A 442 12.10 -5.33 -4.24
CA ILE A 442 11.38 -6.56 -3.89
C ILE A 442 10.89 -6.47 -2.45
N GLU A 443 9.69 -6.99 -2.21
CA GLU A 443 9.11 -7.12 -0.87
C GLU A 443 9.10 -8.60 -0.49
N LEU A 444 10.08 -9.01 0.33
CA LEU A 444 10.10 -10.35 0.90
C LEU A 444 9.24 -10.39 2.16
N ARG A 445 8.09 -11.06 2.08
CA ARG A 445 7.21 -11.23 3.23
C ARG A 445 7.86 -12.13 4.27
N ALA A 446 7.66 -11.78 5.53
CA ALA A 446 8.29 -12.36 6.71
C ALA A 446 7.26 -12.74 7.78
N ASN A 447 6.01 -13.05 7.39
CA ASN A 447 5.02 -13.63 8.31
C ASN A 447 5.32 -15.11 8.54
N ILE A 448 4.70 -15.66 9.58
CA ILE A 448 4.69 -17.11 9.82
C ILE A 448 4.06 -17.80 8.60
N GLY A 449 4.81 -18.70 7.98
CA GLY A 449 4.38 -19.44 6.78
C GLY A 449 4.84 -18.85 5.45
N ASP A 450 5.40 -17.63 5.43
CA ASP A 450 5.98 -17.07 4.21
C ASP A 450 7.32 -17.76 3.85
N PRO A 451 7.70 -17.83 2.56
CA PRO A 451 8.91 -18.56 2.11
C PRO A 451 10.20 -18.11 2.80
N LEU A 452 10.43 -16.80 2.94
CA LEU A 452 11.60 -16.26 3.64
C LEU A 452 11.66 -16.77 5.08
N THR A 453 10.54 -16.67 5.79
CA THR A 453 10.43 -17.12 7.17
C THR A 453 10.70 -18.60 7.30
N ALA A 454 10.05 -19.43 6.47
CA ALA A 454 10.21 -20.87 6.49
C ALA A 454 11.66 -21.28 6.26
N GLN A 455 12.31 -20.73 5.22
CA GLN A 455 13.70 -21.04 4.91
C GLN A 455 14.65 -20.60 6.03
N VAL A 456 14.54 -19.36 6.52
CA VAL A 456 15.40 -18.83 7.59
C VAL A 456 15.22 -19.63 8.88
N GLN A 457 13.99 -19.94 9.27
CA GLN A 457 13.71 -20.75 10.46
C GLN A 457 14.25 -22.18 10.32
N ASN A 458 14.12 -22.79 9.15
CA ASN A 458 14.65 -24.13 8.89
C ASN A 458 16.18 -24.17 8.95
N VAL A 459 16.85 -23.23 8.28
CA VAL A 459 18.32 -23.11 8.32
C VAL A 459 18.77 -22.88 9.76
N TRP A 460 18.16 -21.94 10.48
CA TRP A 460 18.54 -21.63 11.86
C TRP A 460 18.33 -22.82 12.81
N LYS A 461 17.16 -23.48 12.74
CA LYS A 461 16.83 -24.62 13.59
C LYS A 461 17.74 -25.81 13.33
N SER A 462 18.14 -26.05 12.07
CA SER A 462 19.08 -27.13 11.74
C SER A 462 20.48 -26.94 12.35
N HIS A 463 20.92 -25.69 12.51
CA HIS A 463 22.24 -25.37 13.08
C HIS A 463 22.23 -25.23 14.61
N HIS A 464 21.13 -24.74 15.18
CA HIS A 464 21.07 -24.37 16.60
C HIS A 464 20.06 -25.18 17.43
N GLY A 465 19.32 -26.10 16.82
CA GLY A 465 18.33 -26.97 17.48
C GLY A 465 17.03 -26.27 17.92
N LYS A 466 16.94 -24.94 17.78
CA LYS A 466 15.78 -24.12 18.18
C LYS A 466 15.45 -23.07 17.11
N ALA A 467 14.20 -22.61 17.09
CA ALA A 467 13.72 -21.58 16.17
C ALA A 467 14.14 -20.16 16.63
N LEU A 468 14.24 -19.22 15.69
CA LEU A 468 14.39 -17.80 15.98
C LEU A 468 13.15 -17.23 16.65
N LEU A 469 13.35 -16.27 17.53
CA LEU A 469 12.28 -15.57 18.22
C LEU A 469 11.70 -14.44 17.37
N TYR A 470 10.38 -14.27 17.37
CA TYR A 470 9.75 -13.08 16.78
C TYR A 470 9.64 -11.92 17.76
N ASN A 471 9.60 -12.22 19.05
CA ASN A 471 9.62 -11.23 20.12
C ASN A 471 10.31 -11.82 21.36
N LYS A 472 10.81 -10.95 22.25
CA LYS A 472 11.38 -11.34 23.54
C LYS A 472 10.39 -11.22 24.70
N LEU A 473 9.10 -10.98 24.44
CA LEU A 473 8.14 -10.63 25.48
C LEU A 473 7.89 -11.78 26.48
N CYS A 474 7.90 -13.02 25.99
CA CYS A 474 7.62 -14.20 26.82
C CYS A 474 8.88 -14.79 27.47
N ASN A 475 10.08 -14.42 27.01
CA ASN A 475 11.33 -14.92 27.57
C ASN A 475 12.47 -13.91 27.31
N PRO A 476 12.59 -12.84 28.13
CA PRO A 476 13.54 -11.75 27.91
C PRO A 476 15.01 -12.22 27.94
N ASP A 477 15.28 -13.23 28.75
CA ASP A 477 16.61 -13.78 29.01
C ASP A 477 17.04 -14.84 27.99
N ASP A 478 16.16 -15.23 27.06
CA ASP A 478 16.53 -16.17 26.00
C ASP A 478 17.64 -15.54 25.12
N PRO A 479 18.82 -16.20 25.01
CA PRO A 479 19.93 -15.70 24.21
C PRO A 479 19.67 -15.81 22.70
N THR A 480 18.58 -16.46 22.27
CA THR A 480 18.21 -16.56 20.85
C THR A 480 17.98 -15.16 20.27
N PRO A 481 18.60 -14.81 19.13
CA PRO A 481 18.36 -13.54 18.48
C PRO A 481 16.94 -13.47 17.92
N LEU A 482 16.48 -12.24 17.71
CA LEU A 482 15.22 -12.00 17.01
C LEU A 482 15.40 -12.29 15.52
N PHE A 483 14.35 -12.81 14.90
CA PHE A 483 14.27 -13.05 13.46
C PHE A 483 14.68 -11.80 12.66
N GLU A 484 14.11 -10.65 13.01
CA GLU A 484 14.42 -9.38 12.35
C GLU A 484 15.89 -8.97 12.48
N THR A 485 16.53 -9.27 13.62
CA THR A 485 17.95 -8.99 13.82
C THR A 485 18.81 -9.80 12.86
N VAL A 486 18.52 -11.09 12.69
CA VAL A 486 19.26 -11.96 11.76
C VAL A 486 19.07 -11.52 10.30
N ILE A 487 17.84 -11.20 9.89
CA ILE A 487 17.58 -10.67 8.54
C ILE A 487 18.30 -9.34 8.31
N SER A 488 18.31 -8.45 9.30
CA SER A 488 19.02 -7.16 9.26
C SER A 488 20.53 -7.34 9.10
N GLU A 489 21.14 -8.26 9.87
CA GLU A 489 22.55 -8.60 9.77
C GLU A 489 22.91 -9.11 8.37
N VAL A 490 22.12 -10.07 7.86
CA VAL A 490 22.34 -10.67 6.53
C VAL A 490 22.19 -9.65 5.42
N ALA A 491 21.12 -8.84 5.44
CA ALA A 491 20.92 -7.78 4.45
C ALA A 491 22.06 -6.73 4.48
N THR A 492 22.55 -6.37 5.67
CA THR A 492 23.69 -5.45 5.80
C THR A 492 24.97 -6.02 5.20
N ALA A 493 25.25 -7.31 5.41
CA ALA A 493 26.39 -7.97 4.80
C ALA A 493 26.27 -8.04 3.27
N LEU A 494 25.06 -8.31 2.74
CA LEU A 494 24.80 -8.29 1.29
C LEU A 494 25.02 -6.89 0.69
N ILE A 495 24.62 -5.81 1.38
CA ILE A 495 24.94 -4.42 0.96
C ILE A 495 26.44 -4.22 0.91
N ASN A 496 27.15 -4.52 2.00
CA ASN A 496 28.60 -4.31 2.09
C ASN A 496 29.37 -5.11 1.04
N ALA A 497 28.81 -6.25 0.63
CA ALA A 497 29.35 -7.11 -0.41
C ALA A 497 28.95 -6.71 -1.85
N GLY A 498 28.11 -5.67 -2.02
CA GLY A 498 27.65 -5.12 -3.29
C GLY A 498 26.43 -5.80 -3.92
N PHE A 499 25.88 -6.85 -3.32
CA PHE A 499 24.82 -7.66 -3.92
C PHE A 499 23.43 -7.03 -3.89
N ILE A 500 23.19 -6.10 -2.97
CA ILE A 500 21.96 -5.31 -2.91
C ILE A 500 22.30 -3.85 -2.60
N HIS A 501 21.44 -2.92 -3.01
CA HIS A 501 21.66 -1.49 -2.83
C HIS A 501 21.27 -1.00 -1.42
N ARG A 502 20.09 -1.37 -0.95
CA ARG A 502 19.56 -0.97 0.37
C ARG A 502 18.43 -1.88 0.81
N TYR A 503 18.13 -1.89 2.10
CA TYR A 503 16.93 -2.54 2.62
C TYR A 503 16.21 -1.68 3.67
N LYS A 504 14.96 -2.04 3.94
CA LYS A 504 14.17 -1.55 5.07
C LYS A 504 13.31 -2.69 5.61
N ILE A 505 13.48 -3.02 6.89
CA ILE A 505 12.57 -3.92 7.59
C ILE A 505 11.34 -3.13 8.02
N ILE A 506 10.16 -3.70 7.81
CA ILE A 506 8.87 -3.09 8.16
C ILE A 506 8.17 -4.04 9.14
N PRO A 507 8.45 -3.92 10.46
CA PRO A 507 8.00 -4.89 11.47
C PRO A 507 6.48 -5.04 11.54
N HIS A 508 5.74 -3.92 11.49
CA HIS A 508 4.27 -3.92 11.63
C HIS A 508 3.52 -4.62 10.49
N TYR A 509 4.16 -4.79 9.33
CA TYR A 509 3.58 -5.46 8.18
C TYR A 509 4.33 -6.76 7.85
N HIS A 510 5.30 -7.14 8.69
CA HIS A 510 6.10 -8.35 8.57
C HIS A 510 6.67 -8.57 7.17
N TYR A 511 7.43 -7.60 6.66
CA TYR A 511 8.18 -7.79 5.42
C TYR A 511 9.49 -6.99 5.39
N ALA A 512 10.43 -7.45 4.57
CA ALA A 512 11.66 -6.75 4.24
C ALA A 512 11.57 -6.19 2.82
N LYS A 513 11.75 -4.87 2.68
CA LYS A 513 11.81 -4.19 1.38
C LYS A 513 13.27 -4.08 0.97
N ILE A 514 13.66 -4.75 -0.10
CA ILE A 514 15.05 -4.85 -0.57
C ILE A 514 15.13 -4.23 -1.96
N ALA A 515 16.00 -3.23 -2.14
CA ALA A 515 16.34 -2.72 -3.46
C ALA A 515 17.62 -3.42 -3.92
N CYS A 516 17.52 -4.17 -5.01
CA CYS A 516 18.58 -4.99 -5.56
C CYS A 516 19.36 -4.26 -6.64
#